data_AF-A0A7S2ZCJ2-F1
#
_entry.id   AF-A0A7S2ZCJ2-F1
#
_cell.length_a   1.000
_cell.length_b   1.000
_cell.length_c   1.000
_cell.angle_alpha   90.00
_cell.angle_beta   90.00
_cell.angle_gamma   90.00
#
_symmetry.space_group_name_H-M   'P 1'
#
loop_
_entity.id
_entity.type
_entity.pdbx_description
1 polymer ?
#
loop_
_entity_poly.entity_id
_entity_poly.type
_entity_poly.pdbx_seq_one_letter_code
_entity_poly.pdbx_strand_id
1 'polypeptide(L)'
;MEAGKSTLKIHYRRTLTDYDGWELWLWGVRNGKSSDGFSLLPLIDAKTMAPYRDPFGSVFELAVGSGSKFPDPKGTTLRIEAKWGEWCEKDTPSREIPLGSLVRGGQENIYIVEGEEAVFTSIADFGTRFVVVNVENIGSANLHLATFEDGDRAKDVFPASQYRDIFLVDTMGYGSEEIG
;
A
#
# COMPACT_ATOMS: atom_id res chain seq x y z
N MET A 1 25.08 -15.86 9.96
CA MET A 1 23.65 -16.13 10.18
C MET A 1 23.03 -16.39 8.82
N GLU A 2 22.63 -17.63 8.56
CA GLU A 2 21.73 -17.96 7.44
C GLU A 2 20.49 -17.08 7.57
N ALA A 3 20.07 -16.42 6.48
CA ALA A 3 18.82 -15.69 6.48
C ALA A 3 17.68 -16.72 6.54
N GLY A 4 17.08 -16.88 7.73
CA GLY A 4 15.91 -17.73 7.92
C GLY A 4 14.78 -17.34 6.96
N LYS A 5 13.94 -18.31 6.61
CA LYS A 5 12.74 -18.07 5.81
C LYS A 5 11.81 -17.12 6.57
N SER A 6 11.37 -16.05 5.89
CA SER A 6 10.45 -15.05 6.44
C SER A 6 9.24 -14.89 5.50
N THR A 7 8.16 -14.28 5.99
CA THR A 7 6.95 -14.02 5.20
C THR A 7 6.71 -12.52 5.12
N LEU A 8 6.44 -12.02 3.90
CA LEU A 8 6.04 -10.65 3.64
C LEU A 8 4.56 -10.63 3.25
N LYS A 9 3.75 -9.92 4.03
CA LYS A 9 2.36 -9.57 3.73
C LYS A 9 2.31 -8.30 2.91
N ILE A 10 1.60 -8.37 1.79
CA ILE A 10 1.38 -7.23 0.89
C ILE A 10 -0.11 -6.92 0.94
N HIS A 11 -0.44 -5.72 1.36
CA HIS A 11 -1.81 -5.23 1.45
C HIS A 11 -2.07 -4.30 0.26
N TYR A 12 -3.07 -4.62 -0.54
CA TYR A 12 -3.38 -3.88 -1.77
C TYR A 12 -4.76 -3.25 -1.69
N ARG A 13 -4.80 -1.91 -1.79
CA ARG A 13 -6.04 -1.14 -1.80
C ARG A 13 -6.36 -0.67 -3.22
N ARG A 14 -7.56 -1.00 -3.69
CA ARG A 14 -8.17 -0.47 -4.91
C ARG A 14 -9.21 0.60 -4.60
N THR A 15 -9.35 1.57 -5.48
CA THR A 15 -10.30 2.70 -5.34
C THR A 15 -11.74 2.21 -5.35
N LEU A 16 -12.05 1.29 -6.26
CA LEU A 16 -13.41 0.74 -6.45
C LEU A 16 -13.66 -0.54 -5.66
N THR A 17 -12.68 -1.03 -4.89
CA THR A 17 -12.77 -2.27 -4.09
C THR A 17 -13.12 -3.55 -4.87
N ASP A 18 -12.88 -3.53 -6.18
CA ASP A 18 -13.18 -4.57 -7.17
C ASP A 18 -11.98 -5.51 -7.39
N TYR A 19 -11.65 -6.32 -6.38
CA TYR A 19 -10.43 -7.15 -6.38
C TYR A 19 -10.52 -8.45 -7.21
N ASP A 20 -11.69 -8.80 -7.71
CA ASP A 20 -11.89 -10.11 -8.35
C ASP A 20 -11.11 -10.19 -9.66
N GLY A 21 -10.24 -11.20 -9.78
CA GLY A 21 -9.34 -11.39 -10.93
C GLY A 21 -8.03 -10.59 -10.89
N TRP A 22 -7.82 -9.77 -9.86
CA TRP A 22 -6.55 -9.08 -9.62
C TRP A 22 -5.53 -9.99 -8.93
N GLU A 23 -4.30 -9.93 -9.41
CA GLU A 23 -3.13 -10.60 -8.84
C GLU A 23 -1.89 -9.70 -8.89
N LEU A 24 -0.85 -10.06 -8.13
CA LEU A 24 0.41 -9.32 -8.13
C LEU A 24 1.44 -10.06 -8.98
N TRP A 25 1.90 -9.44 -10.07
CA TRP A 25 3.08 -9.91 -10.79
C TRP A 25 4.35 -9.44 -10.08
N LEU A 26 5.17 -10.39 -9.66
CA LEU A 26 6.36 -10.15 -8.85
C LEU A 26 7.62 -10.60 -9.58
N TRP A 27 8.66 -9.79 -9.53
CA TRP A 27 9.99 -10.18 -9.99
C TRP A 27 11.08 -9.46 -9.19
N GLY A 28 12.26 -10.07 -9.15
CA GLY A 28 13.40 -9.53 -8.42
C GLY A 28 14.40 -8.90 -9.37
N VAL A 29 15.01 -7.79 -8.97
CA VAL A 29 16.15 -7.18 -9.67
C VAL A 29 17.34 -7.21 -8.74
N ARG A 30 18.45 -7.81 -9.21
CA ARG A 30 19.72 -7.89 -8.46
C ARG A 30 20.88 -7.65 -9.40
N ASN A 31 21.75 -6.71 -9.05
CA ASN A 31 22.92 -6.32 -9.86
C ASN A 31 22.54 -6.03 -11.34
N GLY A 32 21.41 -5.35 -11.56
CA GLY A 32 20.90 -5.01 -12.88
C GLY A 32 20.28 -6.18 -13.68
N LYS A 33 20.20 -7.39 -13.10
CA LYS A 33 19.55 -8.55 -13.72
C LYS A 33 18.20 -8.82 -13.08
N SER A 34 17.18 -8.98 -13.92
CA SER A 34 15.84 -9.40 -13.48
C SER A 34 15.76 -10.92 -13.37
N SER A 35 15.06 -11.41 -12.34
CA SER A 35 14.58 -12.79 -12.30
C SER A 35 13.38 -12.96 -13.22
N ASP A 36 13.02 -14.21 -13.49
CA ASP A 36 11.70 -14.51 -14.03
C ASP A 36 10.62 -14.02 -13.06
N GLY A 37 9.56 -13.46 -13.62
CA GLY A 37 8.42 -13.03 -12.82
C GLY A 37 7.43 -14.17 -12.57
N PHE A 38 6.55 -13.97 -11.60
CA PHE A 38 5.46 -14.89 -11.30
C PHE A 38 4.25 -14.16 -10.71
N SER A 39 3.08 -14.74 -10.89
CA SER A 39 1.85 -14.25 -10.27
C SER A 39 1.72 -14.73 -8.83
N LEU A 40 1.44 -13.80 -7.93
CA LEU A 40 1.05 -14.05 -6.56
C LEU A 40 -0.46 -13.80 -6.42
N LEU A 41 -1.18 -14.85 -6.04
CA LEU A 41 -2.62 -14.81 -5.82
C LEU A 41 -2.94 -14.28 -4.42
N PRO A 42 -4.15 -13.70 -4.22
CA PRO A 42 -4.60 -13.31 -2.90
C PRO A 42 -4.50 -14.45 -1.89
N LEU A 43 -4.13 -14.13 -0.66
CA LEU A 43 -4.21 -15.05 0.47
C LEU A 43 -5.64 -15.57 0.57
N ILE A 44 -5.83 -16.86 0.83
CA ILE A 44 -7.15 -17.45 1.00
C ILE A 44 -7.48 -17.55 2.49
N ASP A 45 -8.66 -17.09 2.88
CA ASP A 45 -9.18 -17.29 4.22
C ASP A 45 -9.54 -18.78 4.40
N ALA A 46 -8.89 -19.45 5.35
CA ALA A 46 -9.06 -20.87 5.58
C ALA A 46 -10.47 -21.28 6.05
N LYS A 47 -11.28 -20.34 6.56
CA LYS A 47 -12.65 -20.60 7.03
C LYS A 47 -13.66 -20.44 5.90
N THR A 48 -13.51 -19.41 5.06
CA THR A 48 -14.48 -19.09 4.01
C THR A 48 -14.08 -19.66 2.64
N MET A 49 -12.82 -20.07 2.49
CA MET A 49 -12.21 -20.47 1.22
C MET A 49 -12.28 -19.37 0.14
N ALA A 50 -12.44 -18.11 0.55
CA ALA A 50 -12.48 -16.95 -0.32
C ALA A 50 -11.18 -16.11 -0.19
N PRO A 51 -10.86 -15.25 -1.16
CA PRO A 51 -9.78 -14.27 -1.03
C PRO A 51 -9.93 -13.46 0.27
N TYR A 52 -8.89 -13.50 1.10
CA TYR A 52 -8.82 -12.79 2.37
C TYR A 52 -8.60 -11.29 2.11
N ARG A 53 -9.41 -10.49 2.81
CA ARG A 53 -9.36 -9.04 2.79
C ARG A 53 -9.36 -8.54 4.23
N ASP A 54 -8.57 -7.51 4.48
CA ASP A 54 -8.60 -6.79 5.75
C ASP A 54 -9.19 -5.37 5.53
N PRO A 55 -9.26 -4.51 6.57
CA PRO A 55 -9.80 -3.15 6.40
C PRO A 55 -9.03 -2.27 5.39
N PHE A 56 -7.80 -2.62 5.01
CA PHE A 56 -7.04 -1.90 4.00
C PHE A 56 -7.36 -2.39 2.58
N GLY A 57 -7.46 -3.71 2.38
CA GLY A 57 -7.82 -4.29 1.08
C GLY A 57 -7.48 -5.76 0.93
N SER A 58 -7.12 -6.18 -0.29
CA SER A 58 -6.74 -7.55 -0.58
C SER A 58 -5.34 -7.85 -0.05
N VAL A 59 -5.17 -9.00 0.60
CA VAL A 59 -3.88 -9.36 1.23
C VAL A 59 -3.22 -10.50 0.47
N PHE A 60 -1.91 -10.44 0.34
CA PHE A 60 -1.07 -11.44 -0.32
C PHE A 60 0.08 -11.85 0.60
N GLU A 61 0.54 -13.10 0.52
CA GLU A 61 1.68 -13.59 1.31
C GLU A 61 2.82 -14.08 0.42
N LEU A 62 3.99 -13.47 0.57
CA LEU A 62 5.21 -13.80 -0.14
C LEU A 62 6.24 -14.40 0.81
N ALA A 63 6.66 -15.64 0.55
CA ALA A 63 7.83 -16.20 1.22
C ALA A 63 9.13 -15.59 0.68
N VAL A 64 10.04 -15.22 1.57
CA VAL A 64 11.37 -14.68 1.26
C VAL A 64 12.47 -15.38 2.07
N GLY A 65 13.69 -15.39 1.57
CA GLY A 65 14.81 -16.11 2.18
C GLY A 65 14.92 -17.56 1.71
N SER A 66 15.72 -18.37 2.42
CA SER A 66 16.12 -19.70 1.96
C SER A 66 14.95 -20.58 1.50
N GLY A 67 15.08 -21.17 0.30
CA GLY A 67 14.07 -22.02 -0.32
C GLY A 67 12.86 -21.29 -0.94
N SER A 68 12.84 -19.96 -0.98
CA SER A 68 11.80 -19.18 -1.67
C SER A 68 12.19 -18.76 -3.09
N LYS A 69 11.29 -18.07 -3.80
CA LYS A 69 11.58 -17.40 -5.08
C LYS A 69 12.58 -16.24 -4.93
N PHE A 70 12.77 -15.74 -3.71
CA PHE A 70 13.71 -14.68 -3.36
C PHE A 70 14.68 -15.16 -2.26
N PRO A 71 15.61 -16.07 -2.58
CA PRO A 71 16.50 -16.70 -1.60
C PRO A 71 17.50 -15.73 -0.96
N ASP A 72 17.86 -14.66 -1.68
CA ASP A 72 18.80 -13.63 -1.23
C ASP A 72 18.11 -12.26 -1.11
N PRO A 73 17.39 -11.97 -0.01
CA PRO A 73 16.74 -10.66 0.19
C PRO A 73 17.75 -9.49 0.17
N LYS A 74 18.98 -9.73 0.63
CA LYS A 74 20.03 -8.71 0.64
C LYS A 74 20.52 -8.44 -0.78
N GLY A 75 20.29 -7.23 -1.25
CA GLY A 75 20.68 -6.79 -2.59
C GLY A 75 19.68 -7.16 -3.68
N THR A 76 18.50 -7.66 -3.32
CA THR A 76 17.38 -7.85 -4.24
C THR A 76 16.36 -6.73 -4.05
N THR A 77 16.02 -6.03 -5.12
CA THR A 77 14.85 -5.16 -5.20
C THR A 77 13.67 -5.98 -5.72
N LEU A 78 12.63 -6.11 -4.93
CA LEU A 78 11.36 -6.67 -5.39
C LEU A 78 10.63 -5.60 -6.19
N ARG A 79 10.13 -5.99 -7.36
CA ARG A 79 9.19 -5.19 -8.13
C ARG A 79 7.82 -5.87 -8.14
N ILE A 80 6.79 -5.04 -8.02
CA ILE A 80 5.39 -5.44 -7.89
C ILE A 80 4.58 -4.68 -8.93
N GLU A 81 3.80 -5.40 -9.72
CA GLU A 81 2.81 -4.80 -10.63
C GLU A 81 1.49 -5.54 -10.46
N ALA A 82 0.45 -4.82 -10.01
CA ALA A 82 -0.89 -5.39 -9.95
C ALA A 82 -1.44 -5.52 -11.38
N LYS A 83 -2.02 -6.68 -11.69
CA LYS A 83 -2.62 -6.96 -13.00
C LYS A 83 -3.93 -7.69 -12.84
N TRP A 84 -4.83 -7.45 -13.78
CA TRP A 84 -6.09 -8.16 -13.88
C TRP A 84 -6.02 -9.21 -15.00
N GLY A 85 -6.29 -10.47 -14.65
CA GLY A 85 -6.21 -11.60 -15.57
C GLY A 85 -4.85 -11.73 -16.29
N GLU A 86 -4.88 -12.15 -17.54
CA GLU A 86 -3.70 -12.28 -18.41
C GLU A 86 -3.27 -10.93 -19.00
N TRP A 87 -2.97 -9.96 -18.13
CA TRP A 87 -2.58 -8.59 -18.50
C TRP A 87 -3.67 -7.81 -19.24
N CYS A 88 -4.93 -8.14 -18.99
CA CYS A 88 -6.07 -7.40 -19.54
C CYS A 88 -6.15 -5.98 -18.97
N GLU A 89 -5.73 -5.80 -17.72
CA GLU A 89 -5.56 -4.49 -17.09
C GLU A 89 -4.31 -4.49 -16.21
N LYS A 90 -3.77 -3.29 -15.97
CA LYS A 90 -2.60 -3.07 -15.11
C LYS A 90 -2.84 -1.88 -14.20
N ASP A 91 -2.38 -2.03 -12.97
CA ASP A 91 -2.21 -0.92 -12.04
C ASP A 91 -0.77 -0.42 -12.13
N THR A 92 -0.60 0.69 -12.84
CA THR A 92 0.69 1.35 -13.06
C THR A 92 0.78 2.64 -12.23
N PRO A 93 1.97 3.05 -11.79
CA PRO A 93 3.31 2.52 -12.12
C PRO A 93 3.71 1.29 -11.29
N SER A 94 4.76 0.55 -11.67
CA SER A 94 5.26 -0.56 -10.82
C SER A 94 5.82 -0.05 -9.49
N ARG A 95 5.73 -0.87 -8.45
CA ARG A 95 6.22 -0.55 -7.10
C ARG A 95 7.54 -1.25 -6.87
N GLU A 96 8.53 -0.55 -6.33
CA GLU A 96 9.86 -1.10 -6.08
C GLU A 96 10.20 -1.06 -4.59
N ILE A 97 10.72 -2.17 -4.06
CA ILE A 97 11.12 -2.24 -2.65
C ILE A 97 12.40 -3.06 -2.44
N PRO A 98 13.42 -2.51 -1.77
CA PRO A 98 14.60 -3.28 -1.39
C PRO A 98 14.24 -4.32 -0.31
N LEU A 99 14.21 -5.61 -0.66
CA LEU A 99 13.81 -6.69 0.26
C LEU A 99 14.68 -6.75 1.52
N GLY A 100 15.96 -6.39 1.40
CA GLY A 100 16.89 -6.37 2.52
C GLY A 100 16.53 -5.40 3.65
N SER A 101 15.69 -4.38 3.37
CA SER A 101 15.22 -3.42 4.37
C SER A 101 14.09 -3.99 5.24
N LEU A 102 13.20 -4.79 4.65
CA LEU A 102 12.03 -5.38 5.33
C LEU A 102 12.42 -6.56 6.22
N VAL A 103 13.20 -7.50 5.68
CA VAL A 103 13.46 -8.81 6.31
C VAL A 103 14.41 -8.72 7.53
N ARG A 104 15.14 -7.61 7.70
CA ARG A 104 16.04 -7.42 8.87
C ARG A 104 15.37 -6.78 10.09
N GLY A 105 14.23 -6.13 9.92
CA GLY A 105 13.57 -5.35 10.98
C GLY A 105 12.37 -6.03 11.63
N GLY A 106 12.02 -7.25 11.22
CA GLY A 106 10.73 -7.87 11.58
C GLY A 106 9.52 -7.16 10.95
N GLN A 107 9.76 -6.25 9.98
CA GLN A 107 8.71 -5.60 9.22
C GLN A 107 8.27 -6.53 8.10
N GLU A 108 7.16 -7.21 8.35
CA GLU A 108 6.57 -8.22 7.48
C GLU A 108 5.34 -7.71 6.75
N ASN A 109 5.02 -6.41 6.82
CA ASN A 109 3.85 -5.84 6.15
C ASN A 109 4.26 -4.66 5.30
N ILE A 110 3.75 -4.62 4.08
CA ILE A 110 3.78 -3.45 3.21
C ILE A 110 2.40 -3.18 2.65
N TYR A 111 2.16 -1.92 2.29
CA TYR A 111 0.88 -1.45 1.80
C TYR A 111 1.11 -0.74 0.46
N ILE A 112 0.29 -1.08 -0.53
CA ILE A 112 0.30 -0.50 -1.87
C ILE A 112 -1.11 -0.07 -2.24
N VAL A 113 -1.20 1.03 -2.99
CA VAL A 113 -2.47 1.67 -3.35
C VAL A 113 -2.52 1.81 -4.86
N GLU A 114 -3.68 1.54 -5.44
CA GLU A 114 -3.93 1.71 -6.87
C GLU A 114 -3.51 3.10 -7.38
N GLY A 115 -2.81 3.13 -8.51
CA GLY A 115 -2.28 4.36 -9.13
C GLY A 115 -1.06 5.00 -8.45
N GLU A 116 -0.70 4.60 -7.24
CA GLU A 116 0.41 5.20 -6.47
C GLU A 116 1.72 4.41 -6.59
N GLU A 117 2.81 5.03 -7.03
CA GLU A 117 4.15 4.39 -7.05
C GLU A 117 4.68 4.02 -5.66
N ALA A 118 4.18 4.71 -4.63
CA ALA A 118 4.66 4.58 -3.26
C ALA A 118 4.34 3.20 -2.65
N VAL A 119 5.28 2.69 -1.85
CA VAL A 119 5.10 1.53 -0.98
C VAL A 119 5.22 2.01 0.47
N PHE A 120 4.20 1.72 1.27
CA PHE A 120 4.16 2.13 2.67
C PHE A 120 4.51 0.95 3.58
N THR A 121 5.15 1.22 4.71
CA THR A 121 5.53 0.19 5.71
C THR A 121 4.58 0.15 6.91
N SER A 122 3.68 1.13 7.02
CA SER A 122 2.60 1.15 7.98
C SER A 122 1.36 1.83 7.41
N ILE A 123 0.18 1.51 7.96
CA ILE A 123 -1.07 2.21 7.62
C ILE A 123 -1.00 3.70 8.03
N ALA A 124 -0.24 4.03 9.07
CA ALA A 124 -0.07 5.41 9.51
C ALA A 124 0.66 6.27 8.46
N ASP A 125 1.62 5.68 7.72
CA ASP A 125 2.34 6.36 6.63
C ASP A 125 1.42 6.72 5.47
N PHE A 126 0.31 5.99 5.31
CA PHE A 126 -0.74 6.31 4.35
C PHE A 126 -1.64 7.44 4.87
N GLY A 127 -2.00 7.40 6.17
CA GLY A 127 -2.89 8.37 6.80
C GLY A 127 -2.34 9.80 6.91
N THR A 128 -1.02 9.98 6.97
CA THR A 128 -0.38 11.30 7.03
C THR A 128 -0.47 12.11 5.74
N ARG A 129 -1.00 11.53 4.65
CA ARG A 129 -1.28 12.26 3.40
C ARG A 129 -2.64 12.97 3.36
N PHE A 130 -3.48 12.81 4.39
CA PHE A 130 -4.74 13.56 4.49
C PHE A 130 -4.52 14.93 5.13
N VAL A 131 -4.86 15.97 4.38
CA VAL A 131 -4.77 17.38 4.75
C VAL A 131 -5.79 17.72 5.83
N VAL A 132 -5.33 18.40 6.89
CA VAL A 132 -6.21 19.07 7.87
C VAL A 132 -6.97 20.20 7.17
N VAL A 133 -8.30 20.07 7.07
CA VAL A 133 -9.17 21.16 6.61
C VAL A 133 -9.55 22.01 7.82
N ASN A 134 -9.04 23.23 7.88
CA ASN A 134 -9.50 24.20 8.88
C ASN A 134 -10.72 24.93 8.31
N VAL A 135 -11.92 24.54 8.76
CA VAL A 135 -13.17 25.19 8.33
C VAL A 135 -13.44 26.39 9.25
N GLU A 136 -12.86 27.53 8.92
CA GLU A 136 -13.30 28.80 9.51
C GLU A 136 -14.47 29.32 8.68
N ASN A 137 -15.68 29.28 9.27
CA ASN A 137 -16.92 29.91 8.81
C ASN A 137 -17.78 29.10 7.80
N ILE A 138 -18.86 28.49 8.31
CA ILE A 138 -19.87 27.72 7.54
C ILE A 138 -20.91 28.67 6.88
N GLY A 139 -20.49 29.86 6.49
CA GLY A 139 -21.27 30.81 5.72
C GLY A 139 -20.72 30.87 4.32
N SER A 140 -21.29 30.09 3.40
CA SER A 140 -20.90 30.01 1.97
C SER A 140 -19.43 29.59 1.74
N ALA A 141 -19.09 28.35 2.11
CA ALA A 141 -17.72 27.86 2.00
C ALA A 141 -17.37 27.38 0.59
N ASN A 142 -16.41 28.06 -0.04
CA ASN A 142 -15.54 27.43 -1.03
C ASN A 142 -14.59 26.49 -0.27
N LEU A 143 -14.59 25.20 -0.60
CA LEU A 143 -13.60 24.28 -0.07
C LEU A 143 -12.25 24.58 -0.72
N HIS A 144 -11.26 24.94 0.11
CA HIS A 144 -9.89 25.15 -0.31
C HIS A 144 -9.04 23.98 0.21
N LEU A 145 -8.61 23.09 -0.69
CA LEU A 145 -7.61 22.05 -0.38
C LEU A 145 -6.21 22.66 -0.56
N ALA A 146 -5.35 22.47 0.44
CA ALA A 146 -3.94 22.82 0.39
C ALA A 146 -3.10 21.62 0.84
N THR A 147 -2.14 21.20 0.02
CA THR A 147 -1.15 20.21 0.44
C THR A 147 -0.06 20.90 1.28
N PHE A 148 0.38 20.22 2.34
CA PHE A 148 1.48 20.66 3.19
C PHE A 148 2.60 19.62 3.10
N GLU A 149 3.80 20.07 2.75
CA GLU A 149 5.03 19.32 3.02
C GLU A 149 5.67 19.86 4.29
N ASP A 150 6.38 18.97 4.98
CA ASP A 150 6.94 19.16 6.32
C ASP A 150 7.62 20.54 6.47
N GLY A 151 7.06 21.40 7.32
CA GLY A 151 7.63 22.69 7.70
C GLY A 151 7.32 23.92 6.83
N ASP A 152 6.53 23.82 5.74
CA ASP A 152 6.27 24.95 4.82
C ASP A 152 4.79 25.40 4.79
N ARG A 153 4.57 26.69 4.46
CA ARG A 153 3.24 27.29 4.21
C ARG A 153 2.64 26.74 2.91
N ALA A 154 1.31 26.56 2.90
CA ALA A 154 0.51 26.06 1.75
C ALA A 154 0.94 26.68 0.41
N LYS A 155 1.36 25.83 -0.54
CA LYS A 155 1.85 26.27 -1.86
C LYS A 155 0.77 26.42 -2.91
N ASP A 156 -0.34 25.68 -2.81
CA ASP A 156 -1.40 25.71 -3.83
C ASP A 156 -2.79 25.68 -3.20
N VAL A 157 -3.70 26.50 -3.77
CA VAL A 157 -5.12 26.57 -3.41
C VAL A 157 -5.92 26.16 -4.65
N PHE A 158 -6.58 25.00 -4.59
CA PHE A 158 -7.39 24.50 -5.71
C PHE A 158 -8.88 24.75 -5.49
N PRO A 159 -9.64 25.13 -6.54
CA PRO A 159 -11.10 25.25 -6.47
C PRO A 159 -11.75 23.86 -6.40
N ALA A 160 -12.76 23.73 -5.53
CA ALA A 160 -13.50 22.50 -5.26
C ALA A 160 -14.07 21.80 -6.52
N SER A 161 -14.29 22.53 -7.61
CA SER A 161 -14.80 21.98 -8.88
C SER A 161 -13.86 20.99 -9.57
N GLN A 162 -12.60 20.87 -9.14
CA GLN A 162 -11.62 19.94 -9.71
C GLN A 162 -11.62 18.56 -9.04
N TYR A 163 -12.32 18.39 -7.92
CA TYR A 163 -12.39 17.11 -7.22
C TYR A 163 -13.75 16.45 -7.45
N ARG A 164 -13.76 15.22 -8.00
CA ARG A 164 -14.99 14.46 -8.23
C ARG A 164 -15.49 13.71 -7.00
N ASP A 165 -14.61 13.40 -6.06
CA ASP A 165 -14.97 12.70 -4.81
C ASP A 165 -14.19 13.29 -3.63
N ILE A 166 -14.92 13.77 -2.62
CA ILE A 166 -14.37 14.15 -1.31
C ILE A 166 -14.84 13.10 -0.31
N PHE A 167 -13.91 12.28 0.18
CA PHE A 167 -14.21 11.32 1.23
C PHE A 167 -13.97 11.97 2.60
N LEU A 168 -15.05 12.23 3.33
CA LEU A 168 -14.97 12.50 4.76
C LEU A 168 -14.72 11.17 5.47
N VAL A 169 -13.52 10.96 5.98
CA VAL A 169 -13.23 9.85 6.89
C VAL A 169 -13.51 10.35 8.30
N ASP A 170 -14.59 9.87 8.91
CA ASP A 170 -14.86 10.07 10.33
C ASP A 170 -13.84 9.24 11.14
N THR A 171 -12.88 9.91 11.77
CA THR A 171 -11.95 9.30 12.71
C THR A 171 -12.56 9.27 14.11
N MET A 172 -13.62 8.49 14.29
CA MET A 172 -14.10 8.05 15.62
C MET A 172 -13.93 6.53 15.73
N GLY A 173 -13.28 5.94 16.74
CA GLY A 173 -12.58 6.48 17.90
C GLY A 173 -11.82 5.35 18.59
N TYR A 174 -10.68 5.66 19.20
CA TYR A 174 -10.09 4.84 20.25
C TYR A 174 -10.21 5.62 21.55
N GLY A 175 -11.01 5.07 22.47
CA GLY A 175 -11.25 5.64 23.78
C GLY A 175 -9.97 5.71 24.60
N SER A 176 -9.87 6.77 25.40
CA SER A 176 -9.03 6.78 26.59
C SER A 176 -9.96 6.80 27.80
N GLU A 177 -9.76 5.83 28.69
CA GLU A 177 -10.23 5.90 30.07
C GLU A 177 -9.65 7.17 30.72
N GLU A 178 -10.51 8.02 31.28
CA GLU A 178 -10.06 8.99 32.27
C GLU A 178 -10.06 8.33 33.65
N ILE A 179 -8.88 8.31 34.23
CA ILE A 179 -8.62 8.06 35.64
C ILE A 179 -9.07 9.34 36.38
N GLY A 180 -10.02 9.21 37.29
CA GLY A 180 -10.49 10.26 38.19
C GLY A 180 -11.49 9.74 39.21
#